data_AF-A0A9X5C3T2-F1
#
_entry.id   AF-A0A9X5C3T2-F1
#
_cell.length_a   1.000
_cell.length_b   1.000
_cell.length_c   1.000
_cell.angle_alpha   90.00
_cell.angle_beta   90.00
_cell.angle_gamma   90.00
#
_symmetry.space_group_name_H-M   'P 1'
#
loop_
_entity.id
_entity.type
_entity.pdbx_description
1 polymer ?
#
loop_
_entity_poly.entity_id
_entity_poly.type
_entity_poly.pdbx_seq_one_letter_code
_entity_poly.pdbx_strand_id
1 'polypeptide(L)'
;MAVKINFDNSGIPELPTFILSKRNGNHIGVLNNITQTQLRENMNSSFDSSFLVYKVLNETICDLWDQIDDLKILHVPEWDKWLQISVDIEEEDNCIKNVSAVSLQEEELSQILLHEIEINTEHDIAKDDYVPTVFYDENNIKASLLHRLLADKANHYKIIHVDDSLKKIQRSFSFDNKSIYDAFQEISEELNCLFVFGERNETYTNVVPRTISVYDLESVCKNCSHREEFMTVCSKCGSKDIKDGYGKDTTIFVSTENLAEEINYSTDIGSIKNCFRLESGDDDMDATIININPSGTRYLWNIPQYMKDDMSEELVKKLDSYDRQYEYYQNDYEENLDNNIVNLYNQLILKYRIYDENLCTIVT
;
A
#
# COMPACT_ATOMS: atom_id res chain seq x y z
N MET A 1 -13.96 -6.80 -1.39
CA MET A 1 -15.20 -6.57 -2.18
C MET A 1 -16.00 -5.42 -1.56
N ALA A 2 -16.65 -4.59 -2.38
CA ALA A 2 -17.49 -3.51 -1.88
C ALA A 2 -18.74 -4.04 -1.16
N VAL A 3 -19.13 -3.36 -0.07
CA VAL A 3 -20.33 -3.68 0.71
C VAL A 3 -21.58 -3.55 -0.16
N LYS A 4 -22.44 -4.56 -0.12
CA LYS A 4 -23.74 -4.52 -0.81
C LYS A 4 -24.79 -3.91 0.11
N ILE A 5 -25.43 -2.85 -0.37
CA ILE A 5 -26.57 -2.21 0.29
C ILE A 5 -27.84 -2.64 -0.44
N ASN A 6 -28.78 -3.21 0.31
CA ASN A 6 -30.11 -3.55 -0.21
C ASN A 6 -31.03 -2.34 -0.03
N PHE A 7 -31.96 -2.18 -0.95
CA PHE A 7 -32.94 -1.10 -0.94
C PHE A 7 -34.34 -1.69 -1.01
N ASP A 8 -35.26 -1.10 -0.25
CA ASP A 8 -36.66 -1.48 -0.28
C ASP A 8 -37.34 -1.01 -1.58
N ASN A 9 -38.63 -1.33 -1.74
CA ASN A 9 -39.41 -0.92 -2.92
C ASN A 9 -39.56 0.60 -3.07
N SER A 10 -39.26 1.38 -2.01
CA SER A 10 -39.31 2.84 -2.01
C SER A 10 -37.93 3.47 -2.28
N GLY A 11 -36.89 2.66 -2.47
CA GLY A 11 -35.51 3.12 -2.66
C GLY A 11 -34.81 3.56 -1.37
N ILE A 12 -35.30 3.14 -0.21
CA ILE A 12 -34.70 3.41 1.10
C ILE A 12 -33.76 2.26 1.46
N PRO A 13 -32.53 2.52 1.95
CA PRO A 13 -31.62 1.48 2.42
C PRO A 13 -32.26 0.61 3.51
N GLU A 14 -32.19 -0.70 3.34
CA GLU A 14 -32.66 -1.66 4.34
C GLU A 14 -31.61 -1.88 5.43
N LEU A 15 -32.08 -2.02 6.68
CA LEU A 15 -31.21 -2.39 7.79
C LEU A 15 -30.71 -3.83 7.57
N PRO A 16 -29.39 -4.08 7.58
CA PRO A 16 -28.84 -5.42 7.40
C PRO A 16 -29.09 -6.30 8.62
N THR A 17 -28.96 -7.61 8.43
CA THR A 17 -29.19 -8.58 9.49
C THR A 17 -27.94 -8.77 10.33
N PHE A 18 -27.97 -8.33 11.58
CA PHE A 18 -26.86 -8.53 12.52
C PHE A 18 -27.03 -9.85 13.29
N ILE A 19 -26.16 -10.82 13.03
CA ILE A 19 -26.21 -12.15 13.67
C ILE A 19 -25.08 -12.26 14.70
N LEU A 20 -25.43 -12.22 15.99
CA LEU A 20 -24.49 -12.47 17.07
C LEU A 20 -23.98 -13.91 16.98
N SER A 21 -22.67 -14.08 17.03
CA SER A 21 -21.99 -15.34 16.77
C SER A 21 -20.82 -15.55 17.72
N LYS A 22 -20.49 -16.82 17.96
CA LYS A 22 -19.28 -17.22 18.70
C LYS A 22 -18.05 -17.13 17.80
N ARG A 23 -16.85 -17.06 18.41
CA ARG A 23 -15.56 -17.02 17.69
C ARG A 23 -15.29 -18.20 16.77
N ASN A 24 -15.95 -19.33 17.00
CA ASN A 24 -15.85 -20.52 16.15
C ASN A 24 -16.81 -20.48 14.94
N GLY A 25 -17.58 -19.41 14.75
CA GLY A 25 -18.56 -19.25 13.67
C GLY A 25 -19.97 -19.72 14.02
N ASN A 26 -20.21 -20.31 15.19
CA ASN A 26 -21.56 -20.75 15.57
C ASN A 26 -22.45 -19.53 15.88
N HIS A 27 -23.55 -19.40 15.15
CA HIS A 27 -24.54 -18.35 15.37
C HIS A 27 -25.27 -18.55 16.70
N ILE A 28 -25.44 -17.47 17.44
CA ILE A 28 -26.18 -17.37 18.70
C ILE A 28 -27.62 -16.95 18.39
N GLY A 29 -27.79 -15.89 17.61
CA GLY A 29 -29.10 -15.40 17.20
C GLY A 29 -29.03 -14.04 16.50
N VAL A 30 -30.18 -13.59 16.00
CA VAL A 30 -30.31 -12.31 15.30
C VAL A 30 -30.57 -11.21 16.33
N LEU A 31 -29.85 -10.10 16.24
CA LEU A 31 -30.07 -8.93 17.07
C LEU A 31 -31.33 -8.18 16.61
N ASN A 32 -32.13 -7.74 17.59
CA ASN A 32 -33.27 -6.85 17.40
C ASN A 32 -32.99 -5.49 18.05
N ASN A 33 -33.92 -4.55 17.89
CA ASN A 33 -33.88 -3.22 18.51
C ASN A 33 -32.65 -2.37 18.14
N ILE A 34 -32.17 -2.55 16.90
CA ILE A 34 -31.04 -1.80 16.35
C ILE A 34 -31.51 -0.50 15.71
N THR A 35 -30.84 0.61 16.03
CA THR A 35 -31.06 1.90 15.36
C THR A 35 -29.74 2.64 15.12
N GLN A 36 -29.81 3.75 14.36
CA GLN A 36 -28.69 4.65 14.09
C GLN A 36 -27.43 3.95 13.55
N THR A 37 -27.61 2.98 12.66
CA THR A 37 -26.50 2.28 12.02
C THR A 37 -25.70 3.23 11.13
N GLN A 38 -24.41 3.33 11.41
CA GLN A 38 -23.42 3.96 10.57
C GLN A 38 -22.44 2.89 10.09
N LEU A 39 -21.93 3.06 8.88
CA LEU A 39 -20.92 2.19 8.30
C LEU A 39 -19.87 3.04 7.59
N ARG A 40 -18.62 2.60 7.66
CA ARG A 40 -17.50 3.17 6.92
C ARG A 40 -16.75 2.03 6.26
N GLU A 41 -16.82 1.99 4.93
CA GLU A 41 -16.00 1.11 4.11
C GLU A 41 -14.83 1.92 3.56
N ASN A 42 -13.63 1.40 3.77
CA ASN A 42 -12.41 1.93 3.22
C ASN A 42 -11.78 0.85 2.32
N MET A 43 -11.04 1.27 1.30
CA MET A 43 -10.31 0.29 0.48
C MET A 43 -9.05 -0.19 1.19
N ASN A 44 -8.23 0.73 1.72
CA ASN A 44 -6.95 0.38 2.32
C ASN A 44 -6.93 0.39 3.86
N SER A 45 -8.10 0.45 4.50
CA SER A 45 -8.19 0.35 5.96
C SER A 45 -9.38 -0.50 6.37
N SER A 46 -9.43 -0.87 7.65
CA SER A 46 -10.47 -1.71 8.19
C SER A 46 -11.86 -1.14 7.92
N PHE A 47 -12.82 -2.02 7.61
CA PHE A 47 -14.22 -1.66 7.65
C PHE A 47 -14.70 -1.57 9.10
N ASP A 48 -15.45 -0.51 9.40
CA ASP A 48 -16.05 -0.25 10.70
C ASP A 48 -17.55 0.09 10.57
N SER A 49 -18.30 -0.25 11.61
CA SER A 49 -19.71 0.06 11.74
C SER A 49 -20.05 0.34 13.19
N SER A 50 -21.00 1.25 13.42
CA SER A 50 -21.51 1.55 14.77
C SER A 50 -23.02 1.58 14.76
N PHE A 51 -23.66 1.13 15.84
CA PHE A 51 -25.11 1.17 15.98
C PHE A 51 -25.53 1.14 17.44
N LEU A 52 -26.78 1.52 17.69
CA LEU A 52 -27.39 1.49 19.02
C LEU A 52 -28.27 0.27 19.18
N VAL A 53 -28.19 -0.39 20.34
CA VAL A 53 -29.11 -1.45 20.74
C VAL A 53 -29.88 -1.01 21.99
N TYR A 54 -31.20 -1.06 21.91
CA TYR A 54 -32.08 -0.73 23.04
C TYR A 54 -32.52 -2.01 23.76
N LYS A 55 -32.42 -2.00 25.10
CA LYS A 55 -32.91 -3.13 25.92
C LYS A 55 -34.41 -3.36 25.70
N VAL A 56 -35.19 -2.29 25.62
CA VAL A 56 -36.61 -2.32 25.28
C VAL A 56 -36.90 -1.26 24.22
N LEU A 57 -37.51 -1.65 23.10
CA LEU A 57 -37.93 -0.75 22.03
C LEU A 57 -39.33 -1.14 21.59
N ASN A 58 -40.28 -0.19 21.55
CA ASN A 58 -41.67 -0.43 21.14
C ASN A 58 -42.31 -1.66 21.83
N GLU A 59 -42.13 -1.77 23.16
CA GLU A 59 -42.62 -2.90 23.99
C GLU A 59 -41.96 -4.27 23.71
N THR A 60 -40.97 -4.33 22.81
CA THR A 60 -40.18 -5.55 22.54
C THR A 60 -38.84 -5.53 23.27
N ILE A 61 -38.51 -6.62 23.95
CA ILE A 61 -37.27 -6.77 24.72
C ILE A 61 -36.18 -7.35 23.80
N CYS A 62 -34.93 -6.90 24.00
CA CYS A 62 -33.79 -7.52 23.35
C CYS A 62 -33.41 -8.84 24.03
N ASP A 63 -33.76 -9.98 23.42
CA ASP A 63 -33.52 -11.32 23.98
C ASP A 63 -32.03 -11.64 24.18
N LEU A 64 -31.17 -11.01 23.38
CA LEU A 64 -29.72 -11.21 23.41
C LEU A 64 -28.99 -10.13 24.21
N TRP A 65 -29.69 -9.28 24.95
CA TRP A 65 -29.12 -8.14 25.68
C TRP A 65 -27.89 -8.50 26.52
N ASP A 66 -28.00 -9.56 27.34
CA ASP A 66 -26.92 -9.99 28.24
C ASP A 66 -25.77 -10.69 27.51
N GLN A 67 -25.94 -11.03 26.23
CA GLN A 67 -24.94 -11.72 25.40
C GLN A 67 -24.17 -10.76 24.49
N ILE A 68 -24.66 -9.53 24.31
CA ILE A 68 -23.97 -8.44 23.62
C ILE A 68 -22.89 -7.92 24.58
N ASP A 69 -21.64 -8.26 24.31
CA ASP A 69 -20.51 -7.99 25.19
C ASP A 69 -19.25 -7.83 24.35
N ASP A 70 -18.19 -7.29 24.95
CA ASP A 70 -16.93 -7.07 24.25
C ASP A 70 -16.36 -8.35 23.64
N LEU A 71 -15.64 -8.19 22.52
CA LEU A 71 -14.93 -9.24 21.80
C LEU A 71 -15.82 -10.35 21.20
N LYS A 72 -17.15 -10.19 21.26
CA LYS A 72 -18.10 -11.02 20.50
C LYS A 72 -18.00 -10.72 19.02
N ILE A 73 -18.53 -11.64 18.20
CA ILE A 73 -18.49 -11.49 16.74
C ILE A 73 -19.91 -11.31 16.21
N LEU A 74 -20.07 -10.39 15.26
CA LEU A 74 -21.25 -10.24 14.42
C LEU A 74 -20.96 -10.79 13.03
N HIS A 75 -21.87 -11.59 12.51
CA HIS A 75 -21.92 -11.93 11.09
C HIS A 75 -23.02 -11.09 10.44
N VAL A 76 -22.66 -10.39 9.36
CA VAL A 76 -23.60 -9.59 8.56
C VAL A 76 -23.62 -10.17 7.14
N PRO A 77 -24.58 -11.06 6.83
CA PRO A 77 -24.62 -11.77 5.55
C PRO A 77 -24.71 -10.86 4.33
N GLU A 78 -25.44 -9.75 4.43
CA GLU A 78 -25.64 -8.81 3.33
C GLU A 78 -24.34 -8.12 2.93
N TRP A 79 -23.44 -7.93 3.90
CA TRP A 79 -22.12 -7.34 3.69
C TRP A 79 -21.05 -8.39 3.41
N ASP A 80 -21.38 -9.67 3.61
CA ASP A 80 -20.43 -10.79 3.65
C ASP A 80 -19.24 -10.55 4.60
N LYS A 81 -19.49 -9.93 5.77
CA LYS A 81 -18.45 -9.58 6.74
C LYS A 81 -18.69 -10.21 8.11
N TRP A 82 -17.57 -10.47 8.81
CA TRP A 82 -17.53 -10.83 10.21
C TRP A 82 -16.83 -9.70 10.97
N LEU A 83 -17.46 -9.21 12.03
CA LEU A 83 -17.01 -8.03 12.77
C LEU A 83 -16.82 -8.38 14.25
N GLN A 84 -15.73 -7.96 14.87
CA GLN A 84 -15.58 -7.99 16.31
C GLN A 84 -16.22 -6.74 16.93
N ILE A 85 -16.95 -6.89 18.03
CA ILE A 85 -17.63 -5.78 18.70
C ILE A 85 -16.94 -5.31 19.97
N SER A 86 -17.13 -4.03 20.27
CA SER A 86 -16.90 -3.35 21.54
C SER A 86 -18.20 -2.67 21.96
N VAL A 87 -18.52 -2.67 23.25
CA VAL A 87 -19.82 -2.26 23.76
C VAL A 87 -19.65 -1.25 24.89
N ASP A 88 -20.16 -0.04 24.69
CA ASP A 88 -20.32 0.94 25.77
C ASP A 88 -21.78 0.95 26.24
N ILE A 89 -22.00 0.97 27.56
CA ILE A 89 -23.34 0.93 28.16
C ILE A 89 -23.69 2.31 28.71
N GLU A 90 -24.80 2.86 28.24
CA GLU A 90 -25.42 4.06 28.80
C GLU A 90 -26.61 3.65 29.69
N GLU A 91 -26.39 3.72 31.00
CA GLU A 91 -27.41 3.45 32.02
C GLU A 91 -28.28 4.70 32.28
N GLU A 92 -29.10 5.08 31.31
CA GLU A 92 -30.25 5.98 31.51
C GLU A 92 -31.58 5.21 31.32
N ASP A 93 -32.75 5.87 31.47
CA ASP A 93 -34.10 5.30 31.60
C ASP A 93 -34.44 4.11 30.65
N ASN A 94 -33.81 4.00 29.48
CA ASN A 94 -34.04 2.94 28.49
C ASN A 94 -32.94 1.87 28.36
N CYS A 95 -31.82 1.97 29.09
CA CYS A 95 -30.61 1.12 28.98
C CYS A 95 -30.17 0.90 27.52
N ILE A 96 -29.19 1.67 27.07
CA ILE A 96 -28.71 1.66 25.67
C ILE A 96 -27.30 1.09 25.62
N LYS A 97 -27.03 0.27 24.60
CA LYS A 97 -25.69 -0.22 24.26
C LYS A 97 -25.22 0.43 22.96
N ASN A 98 -24.14 1.17 23.04
CA ASN A 98 -23.43 1.69 21.87
C ASN A 98 -22.47 0.60 21.41
N VAL A 99 -22.77 -0.01 20.27
CA VAL A 99 -21.97 -1.11 19.72
C VAL A 99 -21.11 -0.55 18.59
N SER A 100 -19.80 -0.64 18.78
CA SER A 100 -18.81 -0.40 17.73
C SER A 100 -18.32 -1.74 17.22
N ALA A 101 -18.21 -1.90 15.91
CA ALA A 101 -17.86 -3.15 15.25
C ALA A 101 -16.78 -2.91 14.20
N VAL A 102 -15.69 -3.66 14.26
CA VAL A 102 -14.56 -3.57 13.31
C VAL A 102 -14.37 -4.93 12.65
N SER A 103 -13.88 -4.94 11.42
CA SER A 103 -13.62 -6.17 10.68
C SER A 103 -12.69 -7.11 11.46
N LEU A 104 -13.14 -8.36 11.59
CA LEU A 104 -12.54 -9.33 12.50
C LEU A 104 -11.09 -9.63 12.15
N GLN A 105 -10.78 -9.74 10.86
CA GLN A 105 -9.48 -10.19 10.41
C GLN A 105 -8.41 -9.14 10.66
N GLU A 106 -8.72 -7.89 10.34
CA GLU A 106 -7.90 -6.71 10.60
C GLU A 106 -7.66 -6.57 12.11
N GLU A 107 -8.70 -6.75 12.92
CA GLU A 107 -8.58 -6.69 14.39
C GLU A 107 -7.79 -7.87 14.98
N GLU A 108 -7.92 -9.09 14.44
CA GLU A 108 -7.09 -10.22 14.89
C GLU A 108 -5.61 -10.00 14.53
N LEU A 109 -5.32 -9.47 13.34
CA LEU A 109 -3.95 -9.26 12.85
C LEU A 109 -3.28 -8.02 13.48
N SER A 110 -4.05 -7.01 13.90
CA SER A 110 -3.53 -5.82 14.60
C SER A 110 -3.02 -6.14 16.01
N GLN A 111 -3.52 -7.22 16.62
CA GLN A 111 -3.12 -7.64 17.97
C GLN A 111 -1.91 -8.60 17.98
N ILE A 112 -1.40 -9.01 16.81
CA ILE A 112 -0.26 -9.93 16.71
C ILE A 112 0.99 -9.14 16.34
N LEU A 113 1.90 -8.99 17.30
CA LEU A 113 3.16 -8.27 17.12
C LEU A 113 4.24 -9.15 16.50
N LEU A 114 4.98 -8.55 15.58
CA LEU A 114 6.20 -9.07 14.98
C LEU A 114 7.41 -8.49 15.72
N HIS A 115 8.36 -9.36 16.01
CA HIS A 115 9.61 -9.02 16.69
C HIS A 115 10.78 -9.54 15.88
N GLU A 116 11.79 -8.69 15.70
CA GLU A 116 13.06 -9.03 15.05
C GLU A 116 12.90 -9.71 13.67
N ILE A 117 11.88 -9.31 12.91
CA ILE A 117 11.65 -9.86 11.57
C ILE A 117 12.46 -9.06 10.56
N GLU A 118 13.50 -9.68 10.05
CA GLU A 118 14.37 -9.16 9.00
C GLU A 118 14.09 -9.93 7.70
N ILE A 119 13.83 -9.22 6.60
CA ILE A 119 13.58 -9.77 5.26
C ILE A 119 14.55 -9.12 4.28
N ASN A 120 15.45 -9.91 3.67
CA ASN A 120 16.43 -9.44 2.68
C ASN A 120 17.26 -8.22 3.13
N THR A 121 17.39 -7.98 4.43
CA THR A 121 18.29 -6.97 4.99
C THR A 121 19.69 -7.57 5.16
N GLU A 122 20.69 -6.75 5.45
CA GLU A 122 22.05 -7.23 5.71
C GLU A 122 22.09 -8.27 6.83
N HIS A 123 21.28 -8.08 7.88
CA HIS A 123 21.13 -9.03 8.97
C HIS A 123 20.48 -10.35 8.55
N ASP A 124 19.51 -10.32 7.63
CA ASP A 124 18.90 -11.54 7.10
C ASP A 124 19.86 -12.28 6.17
N ILE A 125 20.57 -11.56 5.30
CA ILE A 125 21.54 -12.09 4.33
C ILE A 125 22.73 -12.75 5.03
N ALA A 126 23.14 -12.23 6.19
CA ALA A 126 24.25 -12.78 6.97
C ALA A 126 23.94 -14.13 7.65
N LYS A 127 22.68 -14.60 7.65
CA LYS A 127 22.31 -15.89 8.27
C LYS A 127 22.77 -17.07 7.41
N ASP A 128 23.23 -18.13 8.08
CA ASP A 128 23.71 -19.36 7.42
C ASP A 128 22.62 -20.06 6.58
N ASP A 129 21.34 -19.91 6.95
CA ASP A 129 20.20 -20.52 6.26
C ASP A 129 19.40 -19.52 5.41
N TYR A 130 20.02 -18.38 5.06
CA TYR A 130 19.40 -17.34 4.24
C TYR A 130 18.93 -17.88 2.89
N VAL A 131 17.69 -17.53 2.53
CA VAL A 131 17.12 -17.76 1.21
C VAL A 131 16.59 -16.44 0.68
N PRO A 132 17.00 -16.00 -0.53
CA PRO A 132 16.45 -14.81 -1.16
C PRO A 132 14.93 -14.86 -1.18
N THR A 133 14.31 -13.91 -0.49
CA THR A 133 12.87 -13.93 -0.24
C THR A 133 12.16 -13.07 -1.27
N VAL A 134 11.22 -13.66 -2.00
CA VAL A 134 10.29 -12.95 -2.88
C VAL A 134 8.99 -12.66 -2.14
N PHE A 135 8.16 -11.79 -2.69
CA PHE A 135 6.88 -11.41 -2.11
C PHE A 135 6.02 -12.65 -1.79
N TYR A 136 5.84 -13.57 -2.75
CA TYR A 136 5.06 -14.77 -2.56
C TYR A 136 5.56 -15.95 -3.40
N ASP A 137 5.82 -17.08 -2.74
CA ASP A 137 6.16 -18.36 -3.35
C ASP A 137 5.40 -19.49 -2.63
N GLU A 138 4.50 -20.15 -3.36
CA GLU A 138 3.68 -21.26 -2.86
C GLU A 138 4.50 -22.52 -2.59
N ASN A 139 5.60 -22.72 -3.32
CA ASN A 139 6.42 -23.93 -3.23
C ASN A 139 7.52 -23.80 -2.18
N ASN A 140 7.90 -22.56 -1.84
CA ASN A 140 8.96 -22.28 -0.88
C ASN A 140 8.53 -21.26 0.18
N ILE A 141 7.91 -21.77 1.24
CA ILE A 141 7.43 -21.01 2.40
C ILE A 141 8.56 -20.18 3.04
N LYS A 142 9.81 -20.71 3.05
CA LYS A 142 10.97 -20.00 3.61
C LYS A 142 11.44 -18.83 2.75
N ALA A 143 11.18 -18.86 1.44
CA ALA A 143 11.52 -17.80 0.49
C ALA A 143 10.34 -16.86 0.19
N SER A 144 9.24 -16.97 0.94
CA SER A 144 8.03 -16.18 0.70
C SER A 144 7.79 -15.21 1.85
N LEU A 145 7.79 -13.91 1.55
CA LEU A 145 7.62 -12.84 2.53
C LEU A 145 6.32 -13.01 3.31
N LEU A 146 5.19 -13.16 2.61
CA LEU A 146 3.88 -13.30 3.26
C LEU A 146 3.83 -14.53 4.19
N HIS A 147 4.43 -15.64 3.79
CA HIS A 147 4.51 -16.83 4.65
C HIS A 147 5.41 -16.62 5.86
N ARG A 148 6.56 -15.96 5.71
CA ARG A 148 7.48 -15.65 6.82
C ARG A 148 6.82 -14.78 7.89
N LEU A 149 5.96 -13.82 7.48
CA LEU A 149 5.19 -12.99 8.42
C LEU A 149 4.14 -13.79 9.19
N LEU A 150 3.50 -14.79 8.55
CA LEU A 150 2.41 -15.56 9.16
C LEU A 150 2.86 -16.81 9.92
N ALA A 151 3.99 -17.43 9.56
CA ALA A 151 4.34 -18.82 9.90
C ALA A 151 4.22 -19.16 11.40
N ASP A 152 4.85 -18.40 12.29
CA ASP A 152 4.87 -18.72 13.72
C ASP A 152 3.76 -18.03 14.53
N LYS A 153 3.13 -17.01 13.94
CA LYS A 153 2.32 -16.03 14.67
C LYS A 153 0.84 -16.08 14.29
N ALA A 154 0.55 -16.33 13.01
CA ALA A 154 -0.78 -16.34 12.43
C ALA A 154 -0.99 -17.51 11.44
N ASN A 155 -0.54 -18.72 11.80
CA ASN A 155 -0.61 -19.92 10.94
C ASN A 155 -2.02 -20.37 10.49
N HIS A 156 -3.04 -19.87 11.19
CA HIS A 156 -4.45 -20.10 10.97
C HIS A 156 -5.02 -19.21 9.86
N TYR A 157 -4.28 -18.18 9.44
CA TYR A 157 -4.55 -17.42 8.21
C TYR A 157 -3.99 -18.12 6.98
N LYS A 158 -4.71 -17.99 5.86
CA LYS A 158 -4.33 -18.58 4.58
C LYS A 158 -4.33 -17.54 3.47
N ILE A 159 -3.27 -17.55 2.68
CA ILE A 159 -3.19 -16.72 1.48
C ILE A 159 -3.93 -17.46 0.37
N ILE A 160 -4.93 -16.82 -0.24
CA ILE A 160 -5.79 -17.43 -1.26
C ILE A 160 -5.58 -16.85 -2.65
N HIS A 161 -5.09 -15.61 -2.74
CA HIS A 161 -4.82 -14.93 -4.00
C HIS A 161 -3.65 -13.97 -3.86
N VAL A 162 -2.75 -13.99 -4.84
CA VAL A 162 -1.70 -12.98 -5.03
C VAL A 162 -1.56 -12.76 -6.53
N ASP A 163 -1.67 -11.52 -6.98
CA ASP A 163 -1.44 -11.20 -8.40
C ASP A 163 -0.02 -11.58 -8.85
N ASP A 164 0.09 -12.21 -10.03
CA ASP A 164 1.35 -12.77 -10.53
C ASP A 164 2.47 -11.73 -10.70
N SER A 165 2.11 -10.46 -10.95
CA SER A 165 3.04 -9.33 -11.05
C SER A 165 3.74 -9.03 -9.73
N LEU A 166 3.11 -9.33 -8.60
CA LEU A 166 3.66 -9.08 -7.27
C LEU A 166 4.56 -10.22 -6.80
N LYS A 167 4.24 -11.47 -7.13
CA LYS A 167 4.85 -12.69 -6.56
C LYS A 167 6.38 -12.67 -6.50
N LYS A 168 7.02 -12.21 -7.59
CA LYS A 168 8.49 -12.25 -7.76
C LYS A 168 9.21 -10.99 -7.28
N ILE A 169 8.49 -9.98 -6.80
CA ILE A 169 9.11 -8.74 -6.32
C ILE A 169 9.95 -9.06 -5.08
N GLN A 170 11.15 -8.50 -5.03
CA GLN A 170 12.05 -8.58 -3.88
C GLN A 170 12.24 -7.18 -3.32
N ARG A 171 12.00 -7.05 -2.02
CA ARG A 171 12.25 -5.83 -1.23
C ARG A 171 12.83 -6.24 0.11
N SER A 172 13.42 -5.26 0.78
CA SER A 172 13.98 -5.42 2.11
C SER A 172 13.04 -4.78 3.12
N PHE A 173 12.73 -5.49 4.19
CA PHE A 173 11.87 -5.01 5.27
C PHE A 173 12.45 -5.42 6.62
N SER A 174 12.31 -4.55 7.61
CA SER A 174 12.63 -4.82 9.02
C SER A 174 11.42 -4.45 9.86
N PHE A 175 10.90 -5.40 10.64
CA PHE A 175 9.77 -5.20 11.52
C PHE A 175 10.13 -5.60 12.94
N ASP A 176 10.10 -4.64 13.86
CA ASP A 176 10.20 -4.87 15.29
C ASP A 176 9.11 -4.11 16.04
N ASN A 177 8.47 -4.80 16.99
CA ASN A 177 7.32 -4.32 17.75
C ASN A 177 6.19 -3.72 16.88
N LYS A 178 5.94 -4.34 15.73
CA LYS A 178 4.94 -3.89 14.75
C LYS A 178 3.89 -4.98 14.53
N SER A 179 2.61 -4.63 14.47
CA SER A 179 1.57 -5.64 14.24
C SER A 179 1.65 -6.23 12.82
N ILE A 180 1.11 -7.43 12.63
CA ILE A 180 1.02 -8.02 11.28
C ILE A 180 0.21 -7.12 10.34
N TYR A 181 -0.89 -6.55 10.84
CA TYR A 181 -1.71 -5.63 10.05
C TYR A 181 -0.90 -4.39 9.62
N ASP A 182 -0.20 -3.73 10.55
CA ASP A 182 0.58 -2.54 10.23
C ASP A 182 1.78 -2.85 9.31
N ALA A 183 2.37 -4.04 9.45
CA ALA A 183 3.42 -4.50 8.54
C ALA A 183 2.86 -4.70 7.13
N PHE A 184 1.66 -5.29 6.98
CA PHE A 184 1.00 -5.37 5.67
C PHE A 184 0.66 -4.00 5.11
N GLN A 185 0.27 -3.03 5.94
CA GLN A 185 0.03 -1.65 5.47
C GLN A 185 1.31 -0.99 4.94
N GLU A 186 2.44 -1.12 5.63
CA GLU A 186 3.74 -0.61 5.14
C GLU A 186 4.13 -1.27 3.81
N ILE A 187 3.93 -2.59 3.71
CA ILE A 187 4.18 -3.33 2.47
C ILE A 187 3.23 -2.88 1.35
N SER A 188 1.98 -2.56 1.67
CA SER A 188 0.96 -2.10 0.73
C SER A 188 1.36 -0.76 0.09
N GLU A 189 1.90 0.14 0.90
CA GLU A 189 2.38 1.46 0.49
C GLU A 189 3.65 1.35 -0.35
N GLU A 190 4.64 0.57 0.10
CA GLU A 190 5.92 0.41 -0.61
C GLU A 190 5.76 -0.29 -1.97
N LEU A 191 4.83 -1.25 -2.06
CA LEU A 191 4.58 -2.01 -3.28
C LEU A 191 3.41 -1.50 -4.09
N ASN A 192 2.66 -0.49 -3.67
CA ASN A 192 1.39 -0.08 -4.29
C ASN A 192 0.47 -1.29 -4.54
N CYS A 193 0.19 -2.08 -3.51
CA CYS A 193 -0.71 -3.23 -3.59
C CYS A 193 -1.84 -3.10 -2.57
N LEU A 194 -2.92 -3.84 -2.79
CA LEU A 194 -4.10 -3.85 -1.93
C LEU A 194 -4.20 -5.20 -1.22
N PHE A 195 -4.20 -5.16 0.10
CA PHE A 195 -4.55 -6.32 0.92
C PHE A 195 -6.06 -6.36 1.16
N VAL A 196 -6.67 -7.51 0.89
CA VAL A 196 -8.08 -7.77 1.17
C VAL A 196 -8.17 -8.96 2.12
N PHE A 197 -8.81 -8.75 3.26
CA PHE A 197 -8.95 -9.75 4.30
C PHE A 197 -10.35 -10.38 4.28
N GLY A 198 -10.43 -11.67 4.60
CA GLY A 198 -11.70 -12.38 4.77
C GLY A 198 -12.44 -12.75 3.48
N GLU A 199 -11.80 -12.66 2.30
CA GLU A 199 -12.41 -13.12 1.05
C GLU A 199 -12.70 -14.62 1.10
N ARG A 200 -13.91 -15.02 0.71
CA ARG A 200 -14.28 -16.43 0.65
C ARG A 200 -13.85 -17.05 -0.67
N ASN A 201 -13.41 -18.30 -0.60
CA ASN A 201 -13.31 -19.18 -1.75
C ASN A 201 -14.23 -20.41 -1.54
N GLU A 202 -14.32 -21.29 -2.53
CA GLU A 202 -15.17 -22.51 -2.46
C GLU A 202 -14.87 -23.41 -1.25
N THR A 203 -13.71 -23.25 -0.60
CA THR A 203 -13.26 -24.05 0.54
C THR A 203 -13.76 -23.52 1.89
N TYR A 204 -14.08 -22.21 2.01
CA TYR A 204 -14.39 -21.55 3.28
C TYR A 204 -15.85 -21.07 3.41
N THR A 205 -16.82 -21.81 2.86
CA THR A 205 -18.22 -21.36 2.84
C THR A 205 -18.88 -21.33 4.23
N ASN A 206 -18.51 -22.25 5.12
CA ASN A 206 -19.21 -22.50 6.40
C ASN A 206 -18.40 -22.15 7.65
N VAL A 207 -17.25 -21.48 7.49
CA VAL A 207 -16.36 -21.11 8.61
C VAL A 207 -16.04 -19.63 8.48
N VAL A 208 -15.75 -18.98 9.60
CA VAL A 208 -15.21 -17.62 9.62
C VAL A 208 -13.95 -17.56 8.73
N PRO A 209 -13.96 -16.77 7.64
CA PRO A 209 -12.89 -16.79 6.65
C PRO A 209 -11.65 -16.09 7.21
N ARG A 210 -10.58 -16.86 7.47
CA ARG A 210 -9.26 -16.29 7.85
C ARG A 210 -8.33 -16.35 6.66
N THR A 211 -8.64 -15.49 5.69
CA THR A 211 -8.02 -15.49 4.37
C THR A 211 -7.42 -14.12 4.07
N ILE A 212 -6.36 -14.13 3.27
CA ILE A 212 -5.67 -12.93 2.81
C ILE A 212 -5.53 -13.03 1.30
N SER A 213 -5.92 -11.97 0.60
CA SER A 213 -5.71 -11.78 -0.83
C SER A 213 -4.91 -10.52 -1.06
N VAL A 214 -4.04 -10.54 -2.08
CA VAL A 214 -3.25 -9.37 -2.47
C VAL A 214 -3.45 -9.07 -3.95
N TYR A 215 -3.87 -7.84 -4.23
CA TYR A 215 -4.10 -7.36 -5.59
C TYR A 215 -3.14 -6.23 -5.95
N ASP A 216 -2.73 -6.20 -7.21
CA ASP A 216 -1.82 -5.17 -7.73
C ASP A 216 -2.60 -3.89 -8.08
N LEU A 217 -2.22 -2.72 -7.57
CA LEU A 217 -2.84 -1.43 -7.95
C LEU A 217 -2.23 -0.82 -9.23
N GLU A 218 -1.02 -1.23 -9.61
CA GLU A 218 -0.34 -0.70 -10.79
C GLU A 218 -0.72 -1.47 -12.06
N SER A 219 -0.53 -0.81 -13.21
CA SER A 219 -0.74 -1.40 -14.51
C SER A 219 0.46 -2.24 -14.93
N VAL A 220 0.20 -3.42 -15.50
CA VAL A 220 1.24 -4.39 -15.88
C VAL A 220 1.19 -4.67 -17.38
N CYS A 221 2.31 -4.45 -18.08
CA CYS A 221 2.45 -4.88 -19.46
C CYS A 221 2.59 -6.41 -19.53
N LYS A 222 1.68 -7.09 -20.25
CA LYS A 222 1.72 -8.55 -20.38
C LYS A 222 2.91 -9.08 -21.16
N ASN A 223 3.50 -8.25 -22.02
CA ASN A 223 4.59 -8.69 -22.91
C ASN A 223 5.96 -8.65 -22.23
N CYS A 224 6.25 -7.61 -21.44
CA CYS A 224 7.55 -7.43 -20.78
C CYS A 224 7.49 -7.46 -19.25
N SER A 225 6.31 -7.66 -18.65
CA SER A 225 6.08 -7.63 -17.20
C SER A 225 6.52 -6.32 -16.54
N HIS A 226 6.56 -5.22 -17.29
CA HIS A 226 6.83 -3.91 -16.72
C HIS A 226 5.59 -3.39 -16.00
N ARG A 227 5.80 -3.01 -14.74
CA ARG A 227 4.81 -2.45 -13.83
C ARG A 227 5.00 -0.94 -13.72
N GLU A 228 3.92 -0.18 -13.84
CA GLU A 228 3.90 1.28 -13.78
C GLU A 228 2.51 1.80 -13.41
N GLU A 229 2.44 3.02 -12.88
CA GLU A 229 1.18 3.70 -12.59
C GLU A 229 0.51 4.19 -13.90
N PHE A 230 -0.79 3.93 -14.06
CA PHE A 230 -1.64 4.41 -15.17
C PHE A 230 -1.02 4.31 -16.59
N MET A 231 -0.75 3.09 -17.03
CA MET A 231 -0.10 2.84 -18.33
C MET A 231 -1.14 2.59 -19.45
N THR A 232 -1.07 3.34 -20.55
CA THR A 232 -1.84 3.06 -21.79
C THR A 232 -0.99 2.47 -22.92
N VAL A 233 0.32 2.74 -22.89
CA VAL A 233 1.34 2.18 -23.77
C VAL A 233 2.58 1.91 -22.92
N CYS A 234 3.18 0.73 -23.07
CA CYS A 234 4.34 0.38 -22.27
C CYS A 234 5.58 1.22 -22.60
N SER A 235 6.10 1.94 -21.61
CA SER A 235 7.31 2.76 -21.69
C SER A 235 8.56 1.98 -22.12
N LYS A 236 8.64 0.67 -21.83
CA LYS A 236 9.79 -0.18 -22.18
C LYS A 236 9.69 -0.86 -23.55
N CYS A 237 8.50 -1.29 -23.95
CA CYS A 237 8.36 -2.14 -25.15
C CYS A 237 7.36 -1.61 -26.20
N GLY A 238 6.67 -0.51 -25.91
CA GLY A 238 5.66 0.09 -26.81
C GLY A 238 4.38 -0.74 -26.97
N SER A 239 4.20 -1.84 -26.24
CA SER A 239 3.00 -2.67 -26.31
C SER A 239 1.78 -1.96 -25.72
N LYS A 240 0.61 -2.24 -26.28
CA LYS A 240 -0.70 -1.80 -25.78
C LYS A 240 -1.44 -2.91 -25.00
N ASP A 241 -0.84 -4.09 -24.88
CA ASP A 241 -1.42 -5.20 -24.11
C ASP A 241 -1.04 -5.04 -22.64
N ILE A 242 -1.91 -4.33 -21.92
CA ILE A 242 -1.74 -3.93 -20.53
C ILE A 242 -2.88 -4.56 -19.72
N LYS A 243 -2.54 -5.08 -18.55
CA LYS A 243 -3.49 -5.46 -17.52
C LYS A 243 -3.57 -4.27 -16.55
N ASP A 244 -4.72 -3.64 -16.49
CA ASP A 244 -4.95 -2.56 -15.53
C ASP A 244 -4.88 -3.10 -14.10
N GLY A 245 -4.53 -2.21 -13.16
CA GLY A 245 -4.52 -2.52 -11.73
C GLY A 245 -5.91 -2.85 -11.19
N TYR A 246 -5.97 -3.18 -9.91
CA TYR A 246 -7.19 -3.54 -9.23
C TYR A 246 -8.19 -2.37 -9.26
N GLY A 247 -9.33 -2.63 -9.90
CA GLY A 247 -10.38 -1.65 -10.10
C GLY A 247 -11.15 -1.95 -11.37
N LYS A 248 -12.25 -1.21 -11.58
CA LYS A 248 -12.96 -1.19 -12.85
C LYS A 248 -13.31 0.25 -13.16
N ASP A 249 -12.99 0.68 -14.37
CA ASP A 249 -13.47 1.94 -14.87
C ASP A 249 -15.00 1.93 -14.90
N THR A 250 -15.60 2.88 -14.19
CA THR A 250 -17.05 3.06 -14.19
C THR A 250 -17.41 4.24 -15.09
N THR A 251 -18.59 4.19 -15.71
CA THR A 251 -19.12 5.31 -16.49
C THR A 251 -19.73 6.40 -15.61
N ILE A 252 -19.52 6.34 -14.29
CA ILE A 252 -20.06 7.30 -13.33
C ILE A 252 -19.12 8.49 -13.30
N PHE A 253 -19.62 9.66 -13.71
CA PHE A 253 -18.87 10.91 -13.66
C PHE A 253 -19.46 11.79 -12.56
N VAL A 254 -18.62 12.20 -11.60
CA VAL A 254 -19.02 13.08 -10.51
C VAL A 254 -18.71 14.53 -10.89
N SER A 255 -19.73 15.37 -10.90
CA SER A 255 -19.60 16.82 -11.06
C SER A 255 -20.52 17.55 -10.09
N THR A 256 -20.20 18.81 -9.83
CA THR A 256 -21.07 19.74 -9.08
C THR A 256 -22.40 20.01 -9.78
N GLU A 257 -22.53 19.64 -11.06
CA GLU A 257 -23.75 19.80 -11.84
C GLU A 257 -24.70 18.60 -11.71
N ASN A 258 -24.17 17.40 -11.40
CA ASN A 258 -24.94 16.14 -11.46
C ASN A 258 -25.11 15.44 -10.11
N LEU A 259 -24.04 15.28 -9.32
CA LEU A 259 -23.99 14.31 -8.21
C LEU A 259 -23.44 14.88 -6.90
N ALA A 260 -22.65 15.95 -6.95
CA ALA A 260 -22.02 16.54 -5.77
C ALA A 260 -22.67 17.88 -5.42
N GLU A 261 -23.12 18.04 -4.16
CA GLU A 261 -23.54 19.35 -3.63
C GLU A 261 -22.32 20.24 -3.31
N GLU A 262 -21.23 19.63 -2.85
CA GLU A 262 -19.97 20.29 -2.51
C GLU A 262 -18.78 19.39 -2.88
N ILE A 263 -17.71 19.97 -3.44
CA ILE A 263 -16.45 19.27 -3.68
C ILE A 263 -15.35 20.05 -2.98
N ASN A 264 -14.73 19.41 -1.98
CA ASN A 264 -13.64 19.97 -1.21
C ASN A 264 -12.30 19.38 -1.68
N TYR A 265 -11.43 20.25 -2.20
CA TYR A 265 -10.06 19.89 -2.54
C TYR A 265 -9.15 20.34 -1.41
N SER A 266 -8.39 19.41 -0.86
CA SER A 266 -7.32 19.70 0.09
C SER A 266 -6.03 19.09 -0.42
N THR A 267 -4.91 19.78 -0.20
CA THR A 267 -3.58 19.31 -0.56
C THR A 267 -2.80 19.00 0.71
N ASP A 268 -2.08 17.88 0.73
CA ASP A 268 -1.18 17.57 1.82
C ASP A 268 0.14 18.33 1.66
N ILE A 269 0.19 19.50 2.29
CA ILE A 269 1.38 20.36 2.32
C ILE A 269 2.57 19.63 2.97
N GLY A 270 2.33 18.68 3.89
CA GLY A 270 3.39 17.94 4.59
C GLY A 270 4.16 16.97 3.70
N SER A 271 3.53 16.47 2.63
CA SER A 271 4.13 15.59 1.64
C SER A 271 4.94 16.31 0.56
N ILE A 272 4.85 17.64 0.47
CA ILE A 272 5.67 18.41 -0.46
C ILE A 272 7.12 18.41 0.05
N LYS A 273 7.97 17.57 -0.54
CA LYS A 273 9.41 17.51 -0.27
C LYS A 273 10.18 18.27 -1.33
N ASN A 274 10.91 19.30 -0.90
CA ASN A 274 11.79 20.11 -1.74
C ASN A 274 13.29 19.90 -1.42
N CYS A 275 13.60 19.09 -0.43
CA CYS A 275 14.95 18.80 0.03
C CYS A 275 15.10 17.30 0.31
N PHE A 276 16.04 16.67 -0.36
CA PHE A 276 16.37 15.26 -0.19
C PHE A 276 17.79 15.14 0.33
N ARG A 277 18.01 14.32 1.35
CA ARG A 277 19.35 13.94 1.78
C ARG A 277 19.70 12.60 1.18
N LEU A 278 20.85 12.53 0.52
CA LEU A 278 21.37 11.29 -0.03
C LEU A 278 22.37 10.67 0.94
N GLU A 279 22.19 9.37 1.22
CA GLU A 279 23.15 8.52 1.92
C GLU A 279 23.48 7.33 1.02
N SER A 280 24.76 7.16 0.70
CA SER A 280 25.29 6.03 -0.03
C SER A 280 25.75 4.93 0.93
N GLY A 281 26.02 3.74 0.39
CA GLY A 281 26.50 2.58 1.16
C GLY A 281 27.96 2.68 1.61
N ASP A 282 28.73 3.67 1.14
CA ASP A 282 30.09 3.94 1.62
C ASP A 282 30.39 5.45 1.78
N ASP A 283 31.40 5.76 2.60
CA ASP A 283 31.82 7.12 2.91
C ASP A 283 32.45 7.85 1.70
N ASP A 284 33.05 7.12 0.75
CA ASP A 284 33.74 7.68 -0.41
C ASP A 284 32.74 8.21 -1.46
N MET A 285 31.63 7.50 -1.66
CA MET A 285 30.50 7.89 -2.51
C MET A 285 29.77 9.08 -1.90
N ASP A 286 29.57 9.08 -0.58
CA ASP A 286 29.03 10.24 0.14
C ASP A 286 29.89 11.48 -0.06
N ALA A 287 31.22 11.34 0.09
CA ALA A 287 32.17 12.43 -0.15
C ALA A 287 32.18 12.88 -1.62
N THR A 288 32.03 11.95 -2.56
CA THR A 288 31.96 12.25 -3.99
C THR A 288 30.73 13.08 -4.32
N ILE A 289 29.57 12.75 -3.76
CA ILE A 289 28.34 13.51 -3.96
C ILE A 289 28.47 14.92 -3.37
N ILE A 290 29.11 15.08 -2.21
CA ILE A 290 29.40 16.40 -1.64
C ILE A 290 30.27 17.24 -2.59
N ASN A 291 31.25 16.62 -3.24
CA ASN A 291 32.15 17.30 -4.18
C ASN A 291 31.45 17.70 -5.49
N ILE A 292 30.50 16.89 -5.97
CA ILE A 292 29.74 17.14 -7.20
C ILE A 292 28.60 18.12 -6.94
N ASN A 293 27.97 18.06 -5.77
CA ASN A 293 26.85 18.92 -5.43
C ASN A 293 27.34 20.37 -5.28
N PRO A 294 26.78 21.33 -6.04
CA PRO A 294 27.19 22.73 -5.98
C PRO A 294 27.01 23.36 -4.59
N SER A 295 26.09 22.84 -3.77
CA SER A 295 25.91 23.30 -2.39
C SER A 295 27.04 22.86 -1.46
N GLY A 296 27.91 21.93 -1.88
CA GLY A 296 28.93 21.32 -1.04
C GLY A 296 28.34 20.50 0.11
N THR A 297 27.11 19.99 -0.05
CA THR A 297 26.38 19.24 0.97
C THR A 297 25.81 17.95 0.41
N ARG A 298 25.29 17.08 1.29
CA ARG A 298 24.54 15.88 0.90
C ARG A 298 23.05 16.15 0.60
N TYR A 299 22.65 17.43 0.61
CA TYR A 299 21.26 17.83 0.42
C TYR A 299 21.04 18.32 -1.01
N LEU A 300 20.04 17.72 -1.66
CA LEU A 300 19.56 18.08 -2.99
C LEU A 300 18.29 18.91 -2.83
N TRP A 301 18.36 20.16 -3.29
CA TRP A 301 17.24 21.09 -3.23
C TRP A 301 16.59 21.21 -4.61
N ASN A 302 15.27 21.07 -4.65
CA ASN A 302 14.46 21.46 -5.80
C ASN A 302 13.69 22.74 -5.43
N ILE A 303 13.96 23.84 -6.14
CA ILE A 303 13.35 25.14 -5.88
C ILE A 303 12.35 25.45 -7.00
N PRO A 304 11.06 25.12 -6.82
CA PRO A 304 10.03 25.37 -7.83
C PRO A 304 9.71 26.87 -7.96
N GLN A 305 9.06 27.24 -9.07
CA GLN A 305 8.80 28.64 -9.41
C GLN A 305 8.04 29.40 -8.31
N TYR A 306 7.02 28.80 -7.70
CA TYR A 306 6.26 29.47 -6.63
C TYR A 306 7.14 29.84 -5.41
N MET A 307 8.20 29.06 -5.13
CA MET A 307 9.17 29.45 -4.09
C MET A 307 10.08 30.57 -4.57
N LYS A 308 10.47 30.58 -5.85
CA LYS A 308 11.24 31.68 -6.45
C LYS A 308 10.46 33.00 -6.41
N ASP A 309 9.14 32.95 -6.59
CA ASP A 309 8.27 34.14 -6.57
C ASP A 309 8.25 34.84 -5.20
N ASP A 310 8.47 34.09 -4.12
CA ASP A 310 8.57 34.59 -2.74
C ASP A 310 10.02 34.97 -2.34
N MET A 311 11.01 34.81 -3.23
CA MET A 311 12.43 35.14 -2.99
C MET A 311 12.81 36.55 -3.44
N SER A 312 13.95 37.04 -2.97
CA SER A 312 14.49 38.31 -3.45
C SER A 312 14.94 38.20 -4.91
N GLU A 313 14.77 39.29 -5.69
CA GLU A 313 15.17 39.31 -7.09
C GLU A 313 16.66 38.95 -7.30
N GLU A 314 17.53 39.35 -6.36
CA GLU A 314 18.96 39.04 -6.42
C GLU A 314 19.23 37.53 -6.31
N LEU A 315 18.49 36.84 -5.44
CA LEU A 315 18.62 35.40 -5.24
C LEU A 315 18.08 34.64 -6.46
N VAL A 316 16.90 35.02 -6.95
CA VAL A 316 16.29 34.42 -8.14
C VAL A 316 17.22 34.56 -9.36
N LYS A 317 17.79 35.75 -9.59
CA LYS A 317 18.75 35.97 -10.69
C LYS A 317 19.98 35.07 -10.59
N LYS A 318 20.48 34.80 -9.38
CA LYS A 318 21.61 33.87 -9.18
C LYS A 318 21.22 32.42 -9.43
N LEU A 319 20.05 31.99 -8.94
CA LEU A 319 19.52 30.64 -9.19
C LEU A 319 19.31 30.41 -10.69
N ASP A 320 18.67 31.34 -11.39
CA ASP A 320 18.42 31.20 -12.83
C ASP A 320 19.71 31.29 -13.67
N SER A 321 20.74 31.96 -13.17
CA SER A 321 22.06 31.94 -13.80
C SER A 321 22.76 30.59 -13.61
N TYR A 322 22.58 29.98 -12.45
CA TYR A 322 23.10 28.67 -12.14
C TYR A 322 22.39 27.60 -12.98
N ASP A 323 21.05 27.60 -13.01
CA ASP A 323 20.24 26.66 -13.79
C ASP A 323 20.66 26.67 -15.27
N ARG A 324 20.90 27.86 -15.85
CA ARG A 324 21.40 28.01 -17.22
C ARG A 324 22.82 27.46 -17.43
N GLN A 325 23.72 27.64 -16.47
CA GLN A 325 25.07 27.07 -16.57
C GLN A 325 25.01 25.54 -16.49
N TYR A 326 24.21 25.02 -15.56
CA TYR A 326 24.02 23.59 -15.40
C TYR A 326 23.46 22.94 -16.67
N GLU A 327 22.43 23.54 -17.28
CA GLU A 327 21.85 23.07 -18.54
C GLU A 327 22.88 23.07 -19.70
N TYR A 328 23.71 24.11 -19.79
CA TYR A 328 24.80 24.18 -20.77
C TYR A 328 25.82 23.06 -20.58
N TYR A 329 26.30 22.82 -19.35
CA TYR A 329 27.28 21.77 -19.09
C TYR A 329 26.70 20.36 -19.27
N GLN A 330 25.39 20.18 -19.09
CA GLN A 330 24.74 18.89 -19.24
C GLN A 330 24.45 18.54 -20.71
N ASN A 331 24.04 19.53 -21.53
CA ASN A 331 23.51 19.26 -22.87
C ASN A 331 24.42 19.74 -24.01
N ASP A 332 25.15 20.85 -23.81
CA ASP A 332 25.84 21.56 -24.89
C ASP A 332 27.36 21.54 -24.77
N TYR A 333 27.89 21.26 -23.58
CA TYR A 333 29.33 21.26 -23.33
C TYR A 333 29.98 19.94 -23.77
N GLU A 334 30.76 20.01 -24.85
CA GLU A 334 31.69 18.96 -25.24
C GLU A 334 33.10 19.33 -24.78
N GLU A 335 33.67 18.49 -23.92
CA GLU A 335 35.04 18.70 -23.42
C GLU A 335 36.05 18.44 -24.55
N ASN A 336 36.91 19.43 -24.83
CA ASN A 336 37.99 19.26 -25.80
C ASN A 336 39.11 18.41 -25.17
N LEU A 337 39.02 17.10 -25.33
CA LEU A 337 40.09 16.17 -24.95
C LEU A 337 41.33 16.41 -25.82
N ASP A 338 42.52 16.37 -25.21
CA ASP A 338 43.78 16.51 -25.97
C ASP A 338 43.90 15.39 -27.00
N ASN A 339 43.95 15.80 -28.28
CA ASN A 339 44.09 14.91 -29.43
C ASN A 339 45.25 13.91 -29.29
N ASN A 340 46.34 14.26 -28.59
CA ASN A 340 47.45 13.34 -28.37
C ASN A 340 47.05 12.16 -27.47
N ILE A 341 46.27 12.43 -26.42
CA ILE A 341 45.81 11.41 -25.47
C ILE A 341 44.75 10.53 -26.13
N VAL A 342 43.81 11.12 -26.86
CA VAL A 342 42.78 10.39 -27.61
C VAL A 342 43.41 9.46 -28.64
N ASN A 343 44.45 9.91 -29.36
CA ASN A 343 45.18 9.09 -30.31
C ASN A 343 45.91 7.90 -29.65
N LEU A 344 46.58 8.12 -28.51
CA LEU A 344 47.24 7.05 -27.74
C LEU A 344 46.23 6.02 -27.23
N TYR A 345 45.09 6.47 -26.72
CA TYR A 345 43.99 5.60 -26.29
C TYR A 345 43.44 4.77 -27.47
N ASN A 346 43.13 5.42 -28.59
CA ASN A 346 42.60 4.76 -29.79
C ASN A 346 43.59 3.73 -30.35
N GLN A 347 44.90 3.99 -30.29
CA GLN A 347 45.94 3.02 -30.66
C GLN A 347 45.97 1.80 -29.74
N LEU A 348 45.81 1.99 -28.43
CA LEU A 348 45.71 0.89 -27.46
C LEU A 348 44.46 0.05 -27.70
N ILE A 349 43.31 0.69 -27.91
CA ILE A 349 42.05 0.01 -28.25
C ILE A 349 42.21 -0.84 -29.50
N LEU A 350 42.74 -0.28 -30.59
CA LEU A 350 42.96 -1.02 -31.83
C LEU A 350 43.90 -2.22 -31.65
N LYS A 351 44.92 -2.10 -30.80
CA LYS A 351 45.85 -3.20 -30.49
C LYS A 351 45.16 -4.35 -29.74
N TYR A 352 44.27 -4.03 -28.79
CA TYR A 352 43.63 -5.03 -27.92
C TYR A 352 42.26 -5.51 -28.40
N ARG A 353 41.68 -4.87 -29.43
CA ARG A 353 40.40 -5.25 -30.04
C ARG A 353 40.35 -6.68 -30.57
N ILE A 354 41.52 -7.27 -30.86
CA ILE A 354 41.65 -8.68 -31.26
C ILE A 354 41.22 -9.63 -30.12
N TYR A 355 41.27 -9.16 -28.87
CA TYR A 355 40.95 -9.94 -27.66
C TYR A 355 39.56 -9.62 -27.08
N ASP A 356 38.99 -8.45 -27.42
CA ASP A 356 37.63 -8.06 -27.02
C ASP A 356 37.03 -7.13 -28.08
N GLU A 357 35.99 -7.62 -28.78
CA GLU A 357 35.33 -6.89 -29.87
C GLU A 357 34.49 -5.71 -29.35
N ASN A 358 34.16 -5.66 -28.07
CA ASN A 358 33.36 -4.59 -27.46
C ASN A 358 34.16 -3.29 -27.25
N LEU A 359 35.48 -3.31 -27.47
CA LEU A 359 36.33 -2.12 -27.34
C LEU A 359 36.07 -1.12 -28.48
N CYS A 360 35.66 0.09 -28.11
CA CYS A 360 35.31 1.18 -29.02
C CYS A 360 36.31 2.34 -28.94
N THR A 361 36.60 2.94 -30.10
CA THR A 361 37.44 4.15 -30.22
C THR A 361 36.61 5.40 -29.93
N ILE A 362 37.23 6.41 -29.35
CA ILE A 362 36.61 7.71 -29.11
C ILE A 362 36.76 8.55 -30.39
N VAL A 363 35.65 9.13 -30.85
CA VAL A 363 35.62 10.10 -31.94
C VAL A 363 35.37 11.46 -31.29
N THR A 364 36.41 12.30 -31.26
CA THR A 364 36.32 13.72 -30.88
C THR A 364 35.75 14.55 -32.01
#